data_AF-A0A8B3FT49-F1
#
_entry.id   AF-A0A8B3FT49-F1
#
_cell.length_a   1.000
_cell.length_b   1.000
_cell.length_c   1.000
_cell.angle_alpha   90.00
_cell.angle_beta   90.00
_cell.angle_gamma   90.00
#
_symmetry.space_group_name_H-M   'P 1'
#
loop_
_entity.id
_entity.type
_entity.pdbx_description
1 polymer ?
#
loop_
_entity_poly.entity_id
_entity_poly.type
_entity_poly.pdbx_seq_one_letter_code
_entity_poly.pdbx_strand_id
1 'polypeptide(L)'
;MSTVAVPMSRSTYLKLAPNEDSIGPEGFKDWCETKLEARAKLAVDLFSGAGGLSLGVEQAGWTIAASVDHYKAALETHRHNFGGMTLDWDLGDPDARDKFITMFEGIEIDLVAGGPPCQPFSRAGRSKIRSLVLSGARPAVDPRKQMWQAFLDIALRLNPRAVLMENVPDMGLSDDFHVLRHMSETLQEHGYATSINLVDAWRFGVPQHRQRMILLARRDGLDFAWPDDDPKVLLRDVLSDLPNLNDDTGCREMPYQQDPENDFQREMRRGAGEILTEHMTRPVRHDDRIIFSMMKPDMLYSEIPADLRRYRADSFTDKYHRLDPDGLSRSITAHIAKDGYWYIHPEENRTLTVREAARIQTFPDRFRFAGTRSDAFRQIGNAVPPSLGRAAATALGCEAPEIGWQDVRQLQVSLVDWAREQAVGAMRVWFPGHDVTPLVALAMAAQSRLHLGDQRLASTIRPLLGKQVLSRTLLNRCIGLASSQRQMDLLANLERLLNVQVTVDDEFAEEVRLRNAEKRLFLVLGGEDVLLRNQACFRVAARTLGTESDQRNKYSHGLLDVARLVGSGPKAPTRMAAIRLLGSQVCTARAPRCDACPLVAHCTYARGTETLDPTLGLDPNGHVE
;
A
#
# COMPACT_ATOMS: atom_id res chain seq x y z
N MET A 1 17.30 -29.93 25.82
CA MET A 1 18.56 -29.22 26.14
C MET A 1 19.37 -29.23 24.84
N SER A 2 19.70 -28.13 24.17
CA SER A 2 20.20 -26.84 24.63
C SER A 2 19.56 -25.65 23.89
N THR A 3 18.96 -24.75 24.66
CA THR A 3 18.60 -23.39 24.27
C THR A 3 19.86 -22.52 24.32
N VAL A 4 20.73 -22.61 23.32
CA VAL A 4 21.81 -21.62 23.18
C VAL A 4 21.27 -20.50 22.30
N ALA A 5 20.77 -19.44 22.92
CA ALA A 5 20.41 -18.20 22.24
C ALA A 5 21.61 -17.68 21.42
N VAL A 6 21.35 -17.04 20.28
CA VAL A 6 22.40 -16.36 19.50
C VAL A 6 23.07 -15.32 20.42
N PRO A 7 24.40 -15.41 20.67
CA PRO A 7 25.10 -14.44 21.52
C PRO A 7 24.85 -13.02 21.01
N MET A 8 24.36 -12.13 21.88
CA MET A 8 24.14 -10.73 21.50
C MET A 8 25.47 -9.98 21.44
N SER A 9 26.10 -9.97 20.27
CA SER A 9 27.21 -9.07 19.95
C SER A 9 26.67 -7.69 19.60
N ARG A 10 26.96 -6.69 20.44
CA ARG A 10 26.69 -5.27 20.14
C ARG A 10 27.96 -4.63 19.62
N SER A 11 27.89 -4.01 18.45
CA SER A 11 28.99 -3.17 17.98
C SER A 11 29.05 -1.88 18.81
N THR A 12 30.16 -1.16 18.71
CA THR A 12 30.25 0.22 19.18
C THR A 12 29.20 1.09 18.49
N TYR A 13 28.68 2.07 19.23
CA TYR A 13 27.80 3.10 18.71
C TYR A 13 28.63 4.06 17.85
N LEU A 14 28.27 4.22 16.58
CA LEU A 14 28.87 5.22 15.71
C LEU A 14 28.14 6.55 15.92
N LYS A 15 28.87 7.56 16.42
CA LYS A 15 28.35 8.92 16.51
C LYS A 15 28.70 9.69 15.23
N LEU A 16 27.72 10.36 14.63
CA LEU A 16 27.92 11.16 13.42
C LEU A 16 27.80 12.65 13.74
N ALA A 17 28.68 13.46 13.14
CA ALA A 17 28.55 14.91 13.17
C ALA A 17 27.38 15.35 12.27
N PRO A 18 26.62 16.40 12.63
CA PRO A 18 25.59 16.93 11.74
C PRO A 18 26.20 17.48 10.45
N ASN A 19 25.40 17.52 9.40
CA ASN A 19 25.69 18.20 8.15
C ASN A 19 25.92 19.70 8.42
N GLU A 20 26.76 20.35 7.62
CA GLU A 20 27.05 21.79 7.77
C GLU A 20 25.80 22.65 7.56
N ASP A 21 24.89 22.23 6.67
CA ASP A 21 23.60 22.87 6.40
C ASP A 21 22.48 22.42 7.36
N SER A 22 22.79 21.59 8.38
CA SER A 22 21.82 21.17 9.38
C SER A 22 21.57 22.27 10.41
N ILE A 23 20.31 22.65 10.59
CA ILE A 23 19.92 23.80 11.42
C ILE A 23 18.97 23.39 12.56
N GLY A 24 18.95 24.20 13.61
CA GLY A 24 17.97 24.11 14.68
C GLY A 24 16.75 25.02 14.40
N PRO A 25 15.71 24.94 15.25
CA PRO A 25 14.50 25.75 15.10
C PRO A 25 14.74 27.26 15.01
N GLU A 26 15.76 27.78 15.72
CA GLU A 26 16.01 29.22 15.77
C GLU A 26 16.47 29.81 14.42
N GLY A 27 17.15 29.03 13.57
CA GLY A 27 17.62 29.47 12.25
C GLY A 27 16.78 28.97 11.08
N PHE A 28 15.65 28.32 11.35
CA PHE A 28 14.86 27.62 10.34
C PHE A 28 14.27 28.55 9.28
N LYS A 29 13.77 29.71 9.70
CA LYS A 29 13.12 30.68 8.81
C LYS A 29 14.10 31.29 7.82
N ASP A 30 15.22 31.82 8.30
CA ASP A 30 16.28 32.41 7.47
C ASP A 30 16.85 31.39 6.48
N TRP A 31 16.99 30.13 6.92
CA TRP A 31 17.40 29.03 6.04
C TRP A 31 16.38 28.80 4.92
N CYS A 32 15.08 28.73 5.24
CA CYS A 32 14.03 28.57 4.24
C CYS A 32 13.99 29.73 3.24
N GLU A 33 14.10 30.97 3.73
CA GLU A 33 14.14 32.18 2.90
C GLU A 33 15.32 32.12 1.91
N THR A 34 16.52 31.75 2.39
CA THR A 34 17.71 31.57 1.55
C THR A 34 17.50 30.52 0.45
N LYS A 35 16.87 29.38 0.78
CA LYS A 35 16.61 28.32 -0.21
C LYS A 35 15.51 28.74 -1.20
N LEU A 36 14.49 29.46 -0.77
CA LEU A 36 13.43 30.00 -1.64
C LEU A 36 13.96 31.08 -2.60
N GLU A 37 14.88 31.94 -2.16
CA GLU A 37 15.59 32.90 -3.04
C GLU A 37 16.38 32.18 -4.14
N ALA A 38 16.95 31.01 -3.82
CA ALA A 38 17.59 30.11 -4.77
C ALA A 38 16.60 29.27 -5.61
N ARG A 39 15.30 29.54 -5.52
CA ARG A 39 14.19 28.83 -6.20
C ARG A 39 14.12 27.33 -5.87
N ALA A 40 14.55 26.94 -4.67
CA ALA A 40 14.39 25.58 -4.19
C ALA A 40 12.92 25.24 -3.95
N LYS A 41 12.55 23.98 -4.20
CA LYS A 41 11.21 23.44 -3.89
C LYS A 41 11.27 22.79 -2.50
N LEU A 42 10.66 23.41 -1.51
CA LEU A 42 10.76 22.97 -0.13
C LEU A 42 9.85 21.76 0.14
N ALA A 43 10.40 20.76 0.83
CA ALA A 43 9.72 19.54 1.19
C ALA A 43 9.85 19.26 2.69
N VAL A 44 8.84 18.59 3.24
CA VAL A 44 8.83 18.09 4.63
C VAL A 44 8.76 16.56 4.59
N ASP A 45 9.59 15.85 5.36
CA ASP A 45 9.48 14.39 5.53
C ASP A 45 9.01 14.04 6.96
N LEU A 46 7.77 13.58 7.07
CA LEU A 46 7.15 13.13 8.31
C LEU A 46 7.38 11.62 8.51
N PHE A 47 7.76 11.23 9.72
CA PHE A 47 8.16 9.85 10.02
C PHE A 47 9.39 9.42 9.19
N SER A 48 10.34 10.34 9.04
CA SER A 48 11.46 10.28 8.10
C SER A 48 12.41 9.09 8.28
N GLY A 49 12.46 8.50 9.49
CA GLY A 49 13.43 7.48 9.82
C GLY A 49 14.85 7.95 9.53
N ALA A 50 15.62 7.10 8.85
CA ALA A 50 16.98 7.45 8.44
C ALA A 50 17.03 8.38 7.22
N GLY A 51 15.88 8.74 6.63
CA GLY A 51 15.80 9.60 5.44
C GLY A 51 15.95 8.86 4.12
N GLY A 52 15.50 7.60 4.03
CA GLY A 52 15.45 6.90 2.72
C GLY A 52 14.49 7.58 1.74
N LEU A 53 13.32 8.03 2.24
CA LEU A 53 12.38 8.82 1.46
C LEU A 53 12.92 10.24 1.20
N SER A 54 13.44 10.93 2.24
CA SER A 54 14.18 12.19 2.09
C SER A 54 15.19 12.17 0.94
N LEU A 55 16.04 11.14 0.88
CA LEU A 55 17.06 11.03 -0.16
C LEU A 55 16.44 10.90 -1.56
N GLY A 56 15.40 10.09 -1.70
CA GLY A 56 14.69 9.97 -2.97
C GLY A 56 14.04 11.30 -3.40
N VAL A 57 13.44 12.01 -2.45
CA VAL A 57 12.83 13.33 -2.67
C VAL A 57 13.88 14.37 -3.11
N GLU A 58 15.04 14.42 -2.47
CA GLU A 58 16.13 15.32 -2.90
C GLU A 58 16.70 14.93 -4.27
N GLN A 59 16.83 13.63 -4.56
CA GLN A 59 17.25 13.15 -5.89
C GLN A 59 16.25 13.51 -6.99
N ALA A 60 14.98 13.72 -6.66
CA ALA A 60 13.96 14.20 -7.58
C ALA A 60 13.94 15.74 -7.73
N GLY A 61 14.89 16.46 -7.10
CA GLY A 61 15.07 17.91 -7.26
C GLY A 61 14.33 18.78 -6.24
N TRP A 62 13.87 18.18 -5.13
CA TRP A 62 13.29 18.92 -4.00
C TRP A 62 14.35 19.17 -2.93
N THR A 63 14.02 19.96 -1.92
CA THR A 63 14.92 20.30 -0.81
C THR A 63 14.22 20.02 0.50
N ILE A 64 14.76 19.11 1.32
CA ILE A 64 14.16 18.76 2.61
C ILE A 64 14.40 19.91 3.59
N ALA A 65 13.35 20.68 3.87
CA ALA A 65 13.39 21.78 4.81
C ALA A 65 13.29 21.28 6.25
N ALA A 66 12.41 20.31 6.50
CA ALA A 66 12.24 19.73 7.81
C ALA A 66 11.95 18.22 7.74
N SER A 67 12.47 17.50 8.71
CA SER A 67 12.15 16.10 8.96
C SER A 67 11.77 15.86 10.41
N VAL A 68 10.83 14.94 10.64
CA VAL A 68 10.35 14.59 11.98
C VAL A 68 10.35 13.08 12.18
N ASP A 69 10.93 12.63 13.29
CA ASP A 69 10.85 11.26 13.79
C ASP A 69 11.05 11.29 15.32
N HIS A 70 10.94 10.16 16.01
CA HIS A 70 11.24 10.00 17.43
C HIS A 70 12.38 9.00 17.69
N TYR A 71 12.88 8.33 16.65
CA TYR A 71 13.97 7.37 16.80
C TYR A 71 15.34 8.05 16.73
N LYS A 72 15.91 8.32 17.92
CA LYS A 72 17.17 9.08 18.10
C LYS A 72 18.31 8.71 17.15
N ALA A 73 18.62 7.42 16.96
CA ALA A 73 19.69 7.01 16.06
C ALA A 73 19.39 7.36 14.60
N ALA A 74 18.12 7.30 14.19
CA ALA A 74 17.71 7.70 12.85
C ALA A 74 17.70 9.22 12.66
N LEU A 75 17.33 9.99 13.69
CA LEU A 75 17.45 11.45 13.67
C LEU A 75 18.91 11.91 13.58
N GLU A 76 19.83 11.21 14.26
CA GLU A 76 21.27 11.46 14.15
C GLU A 76 21.79 11.15 12.74
N THR A 77 21.37 10.01 12.17
CA THR A 77 21.61 9.69 10.75
C THR A 77 21.06 10.77 9.82
N HIS A 78 19.82 11.22 10.03
CA HIS A 78 19.20 12.22 9.18
C HIS A 78 19.97 13.55 9.23
N ARG A 79 20.29 14.04 10.43
CA ARG A 79 21.09 15.28 10.59
C ARG A 79 22.46 15.19 9.94
N HIS A 80 23.08 14.02 9.89
CA HIS A 80 24.37 13.84 9.23
C HIS A 80 24.26 13.92 7.70
N ASN A 81 23.24 13.29 7.12
CA ASN A 81 23.14 13.13 5.67
C ASN A 81 22.38 14.27 4.98
N PHE A 82 21.58 15.04 5.71
CA PHE A 82 20.73 16.11 5.16
C PHE A 82 20.98 17.44 5.85
N GLY A 83 20.82 18.52 5.08
CA GLY A 83 20.65 19.85 5.65
C GLY A 83 19.25 20.05 6.25
N GLY A 84 18.91 21.31 6.52
CA GLY A 84 17.60 21.66 7.05
C GLY A 84 17.40 21.20 8.50
N MET A 85 16.15 21.18 8.93
CA MET A 85 15.78 20.89 10.32
C MET A 85 15.45 19.42 10.54
N THR A 86 15.89 18.84 11.65
CA THR A 86 15.49 17.49 12.08
C THR A 86 15.00 17.52 13.51
N LEU A 87 13.74 17.14 13.74
CA LEU A 87 13.04 17.27 15.02
C LEU A 87 12.76 15.90 15.66
N ASP A 88 12.98 15.82 16.98
CA ASP A 88 12.68 14.65 17.84
C ASP A 88 11.30 14.81 18.50
N TRP A 89 10.24 14.82 17.68
CA TRP A 89 8.87 15.12 18.13
C TRP A 89 7.90 13.97 17.86
N ASP A 90 6.96 13.78 18.79
CA ASP A 90 5.87 12.80 18.63
C ASP A 90 4.68 13.46 17.91
N LEU A 91 4.52 13.15 16.62
CA LEU A 91 3.40 13.67 15.82
C LEU A 91 2.02 13.14 16.27
N GLY A 92 1.98 12.14 17.17
CA GLY A 92 0.75 11.74 17.84
C GLY A 92 0.21 12.79 18.81
N ASP A 93 1.07 13.64 19.34
CA ASP A 93 0.72 14.75 20.25
C ASP A 93 0.17 15.96 19.44
N PRO A 94 -1.09 16.37 19.64
CA PRO A 94 -1.64 17.56 19.01
C PRO A 94 -0.82 18.83 19.27
N ASP A 95 -0.27 19.00 20.48
CA ASP A 95 0.51 20.21 20.82
C ASP A 95 1.82 20.26 20.03
N ALA A 96 2.43 19.10 19.77
CA ALA A 96 3.60 18.99 18.92
C ALA A 96 3.27 19.32 17.46
N ARG A 97 2.11 18.90 16.95
CA ARG A 97 1.64 19.26 15.60
C ARG A 97 1.36 20.75 15.50
N ASP A 98 0.73 21.36 16.49
CA ASP A 98 0.46 22.80 16.49
C ASP A 98 1.74 23.62 16.45
N LYS A 99 2.72 23.29 17.29
CA LYS A 99 4.05 23.91 17.26
C LYS A 99 4.73 23.71 15.91
N PHE A 100 4.59 22.53 15.31
CA PHE A 100 5.18 22.22 14.01
C PHE A 100 4.59 23.12 12.93
N ILE A 101 3.28 23.26 12.87
CA ILE A 101 2.60 24.11 11.89
C ILE A 101 3.00 25.59 12.05
N THR A 102 3.07 26.10 13.27
CA THR A 102 3.48 27.50 13.53
C THR A 102 4.89 27.80 13.01
N MET A 103 5.80 26.82 12.94
CA MET A 103 7.14 27.03 12.39
C MET A 103 7.15 27.35 10.88
N PHE A 104 6.08 27.01 10.16
CA PHE A 104 5.95 27.26 8.72
C PHE A 104 5.10 28.50 8.40
N GLU A 105 4.72 29.32 9.40
CA GLU A 105 3.98 30.54 9.15
C GLU A 105 4.76 31.51 8.23
N GLY A 106 4.19 31.76 7.04
CA GLY A 106 4.82 32.58 6.01
C GLY A 106 5.87 31.86 5.15
N ILE A 107 6.02 30.54 5.30
CA ILE A 107 6.90 29.70 4.48
C ILE A 107 6.04 28.81 3.60
N GLU A 108 6.21 28.91 2.28
CA GLU A 108 5.53 28.03 1.33
C GLU A 108 6.24 26.67 1.28
N ILE A 109 5.46 25.59 1.44
CA ILE A 109 5.95 24.22 1.32
C ILE A 109 5.36 23.59 0.06
N ASP A 110 6.22 23.11 -0.81
CA ASP A 110 5.80 22.48 -2.06
C ASP A 110 5.37 21.02 -1.86
N LEU A 111 5.99 20.29 -0.93
CA LEU A 111 5.73 18.85 -0.72
C LEU A 111 5.68 18.47 0.76
N VAL A 112 4.65 17.72 1.13
CA VAL A 112 4.64 16.93 2.37
C VAL A 112 4.78 15.45 2.01
N ALA A 113 5.91 14.86 2.39
CA ALA A 113 6.25 13.46 2.22
C ALA A 113 6.18 12.71 3.56
N GLY A 114 5.93 11.40 3.56
CA GLY A 114 6.10 10.60 4.77
C GLY A 114 5.61 9.16 4.71
N GLY A 115 6.06 8.36 5.68
CA GLY A 115 5.72 6.95 5.83
C GLY A 115 5.13 6.63 7.21
N PRO A 116 3.88 7.04 7.52
CA PRO A 116 3.33 6.88 8.86
C PRO A 116 3.29 5.39 9.28
N PRO A 117 3.72 5.05 10.50
CA PRO A 117 3.88 3.67 10.91
C PRO A 117 2.54 2.93 10.97
N CYS A 118 2.45 1.84 10.23
CA CYS A 118 1.23 1.05 10.06
C CYS A 118 1.27 -0.29 10.82
N GLN A 119 2.03 -0.33 11.93
CA GLN A 119 2.25 -1.54 12.73
C GLN A 119 0.96 -2.31 13.15
N PRO A 120 -0.20 -1.67 13.39
CA PRO A 120 -1.45 -2.38 13.65
C PRO A 120 -1.97 -3.20 12.47
N PHE A 121 -1.65 -2.84 11.24
CA PHE A 121 -2.26 -3.37 10.01
C PHE A 121 -1.39 -4.38 9.25
N SER A 122 -0.07 -4.41 9.48
CA SER A 122 0.83 -5.41 8.86
C SER A 122 0.52 -6.85 9.32
N ARG A 123 0.74 -7.86 8.48
CA ARG A 123 0.53 -9.29 8.85
C ARG A 123 1.29 -9.71 10.12
N ALA A 124 2.56 -9.30 10.23
CA ALA A 124 3.41 -9.58 11.38
C ALA A 124 2.97 -8.83 12.64
N GLY A 125 2.53 -7.56 12.47
CA GLY A 125 1.98 -6.75 13.54
C GLY A 125 0.66 -7.28 14.08
N ARG A 126 -0.28 -7.69 13.21
CA ARG A 126 -1.58 -8.27 13.60
C ARG A 126 -1.43 -9.52 14.46
N SER A 127 -0.55 -10.44 14.08
CA SER A 127 -0.30 -11.68 14.85
C SER A 127 0.25 -11.37 16.25
N LYS A 128 1.24 -10.47 16.33
CA LYS A 128 1.86 -10.07 17.60
C LYS A 128 0.94 -9.21 18.48
N ILE A 129 0.15 -8.33 17.90
CA ILE A 129 -0.83 -7.51 18.64
C ILE A 129 -1.93 -8.41 19.20
N ARG A 130 -2.46 -9.34 18.40
CA ARG A 130 -3.45 -10.32 18.86
C ARG A 130 -2.92 -11.15 20.03
N SER A 131 -1.67 -11.63 19.95
CA SER A 131 -1.08 -12.37 21.08
C SER A 131 -0.89 -11.51 22.33
N LEU A 132 -0.50 -10.24 22.17
CA LEU A 132 -0.27 -9.33 23.31
C LEU A 132 -1.57 -8.82 23.94
N VAL A 133 -2.64 -8.64 23.16
CA VAL A 133 -3.98 -8.28 23.65
C VAL A 133 -4.60 -9.49 24.38
N LEU A 134 -4.49 -10.69 23.80
CA LEU A 134 -4.97 -11.93 24.46
C LEU A 134 -4.20 -12.25 25.75
N SER A 135 -2.92 -11.88 25.84
CA SER A 135 -2.12 -12.04 27.05
C SER A 135 -2.25 -10.88 28.06
N GLY A 136 -3.13 -9.90 27.80
CA GLY A 136 -3.29 -8.72 28.65
C GLY A 136 -2.09 -7.76 28.70
N ALA A 137 -1.07 -7.99 27.86
CA ALA A 137 0.18 -7.22 27.84
C ALA A 137 0.10 -5.95 26.98
N ARG A 138 -1.03 -5.70 26.30
CA ARG A 138 -1.29 -4.50 25.50
C ARG A 138 -2.78 -4.13 25.53
N PRO A 139 -3.15 -2.84 25.67
CA PRO A 139 -4.55 -2.41 25.58
C PRO A 139 -5.15 -2.67 24.20
N ALA A 140 -6.47 -2.88 24.14
CA ALA A 140 -7.20 -3.21 22.90
C ALA A 140 -7.26 -2.05 21.89
N VAL A 141 -7.13 -0.81 22.36
CA VAL A 141 -7.06 0.40 21.54
C VAL A 141 -5.60 0.86 21.47
N ASP A 142 -5.03 0.85 20.27
CA ASP A 142 -3.66 1.25 20.03
C ASP A 142 -3.63 2.67 19.43
N PRO A 143 -3.07 3.69 20.10
CA PRO A 143 -2.97 5.05 19.56
C PRO A 143 -2.16 5.10 18.24
N ARG A 144 -1.34 4.08 17.94
CA ARG A 144 -0.66 3.94 16.63
C ARG A 144 -1.62 3.64 15.48
N LYS A 145 -2.90 3.32 15.71
CA LYS A 145 -3.92 3.18 14.66
C LYS A 145 -4.26 4.52 13.96
N GLN A 146 -3.75 5.65 14.46
CA GLN A 146 -4.14 6.99 14.01
C GLN A 146 -2.98 7.84 13.45
N MET A 147 -1.77 7.29 13.27
CA MET A 147 -0.64 8.10 12.74
C MET A 147 -0.85 8.59 11.30
N TRP A 148 -1.65 7.88 10.50
CA TRP A 148 -2.08 8.36 9.18
C TRP A 148 -3.01 9.59 9.29
N GLN A 149 -3.76 9.74 10.39
CA GLN A 149 -4.57 10.93 10.65
C GLN A 149 -3.67 12.11 11.00
N ALA A 150 -2.63 11.89 11.81
CA ALA A 150 -1.62 12.92 12.10
C ALA A 150 -0.90 13.38 10.82
N PHE A 151 -0.53 12.45 9.93
CA PHE A 151 0.02 12.77 8.62
C PHE A 151 -0.94 13.65 7.80
N LEU A 152 -2.21 13.23 7.69
CA LEU A 152 -3.22 13.94 6.92
C LEU A 152 -3.52 15.32 7.50
N ASP A 153 -3.64 15.44 8.83
CA ASP A 153 -3.83 16.72 9.55
C ASP A 153 -2.72 17.71 9.20
N ILE A 154 -1.46 17.30 9.29
CA ILE A 154 -0.31 18.17 8.96
C ILE A 154 -0.32 18.54 7.48
N ALA A 155 -0.55 17.57 6.58
CA ALA A 155 -0.59 17.83 5.15
C ALA A 155 -1.69 18.84 4.78
N LEU A 156 -2.89 18.72 5.37
CA LEU A 156 -3.98 19.66 5.11
C LEU A 156 -3.72 21.05 5.69
N ARG A 157 -3.07 21.15 6.86
CA ARG A 157 -2.75 22.42 7.52
C ARG A 157 -1.58 23.16 6.87
N LEU A 158 -0.55 22.45 6.41
CA LEU A 158 0.53 23.03 5.60
C LEU A 158 0.07 23.35 4.18
N ASN A 159 -0.97 22.64 3.71
CA ASN A 159 -1.63 22.91 2.45
C ASN A 159 -0.68 22.99 1.23
N PRO A 160 0.24 22.01 1.05
CA PRO A 160 1.31 22.08 0.07
C PRO A 160 0.83 21.98 -1.39
N ARG A 161 1.73 22.19 -2.35
CA ARG A 161 1.44 21.87 -3.76
C ARG A 161 1.15 20.38 -3.96
N ALA A 162 1.89 19.52 -3.28
CA ALA A 162 1.80 18.08 -3.42
C ALA A 162 1.97 17.32 -2.10
N VAL A 163 1.45 16.09 -2.05
CA VAL A 163 1.56 15.16 -0.93
C VAL A 163 2.03 13.80 -1.45
N LEU A 164 3.00 13.20 -0.77
CA LEU A 164 3.51 11.86 -1.05
C LEU A 164 3.44 11.04 0.23
N MET A 165 2.66 9.96 0.22
CA MET A 165 2.61 9.04 1.34
C MET A 165 3.02 7.64 0.90
N GLU A 166 4.01 7.06 1.58
CA GLU A 166 4.39 5.66 1.44
C GLU A 166 3.72 4.80 2.52
N ASN A 167 3.36 3.57 2.14
CA ASN A 167 3.05 2.53 3.12
C ASN A 167 3.20 1.10 2.59
N VAL A 168 3.02 0.14 3.49
CA VAL A 168 2.92 -1.29 3.13
C VAL A 168 1.60 -1.59 2.40
N PRO A 169 1.57 -2.54 1.45
CA PRO A 169 0.33 -2.95 0.77
C PRO A 169 -0.78 -3.40 1.72
N ASP A 170 -0.40 -4.01 2.86
CA ASP A 170 -1.32 -4.47 3.89
C ASP A 170 -2.20 -3.34 4.49
N MET A 171 -1.74 -2.08 4.47
CA MET A 171 -2.50 -0.93 4.95
C MET A 171 -3.80 -0.74 4.16
N GLY A 172 -3.73 -0.95 2.83
CA GLY A 172 -4.91 -0.89 1.97
C GLY A 172 -5.70 -2.19 1.95
N LEU A 173 -5.04 -3.34 2.05
CA LEU A 173 -5.71 -4.64 1.93
C LEU A 173 -6.56 -5.02 3.16
N SER A 174 -6.29 -4.43 4.33
CA SER A 174 -7.16 -4.55 5.50
C SER A 174 -8.37 -3.63 5.42
N ASP A 175 -9.56 -4.13 5.77
CA ASP A 175 -10.78 -3.34 5.89
C ASP A 175 -11.21 -2.61 4.59
N ASP A 176 -11.09 -3.30 3.46
CA ASP A 176 -11.54 -2.83 2.14
C ASP A 176 -11.02 -1.44 1.75
N PHE A 177 -9.74 -1.19 2.00
CA PHE A 177 -9.08 0.08 1.69
C PHE A 177 -9.71 1.31 2.37
N HIS A 178 -10.53 1.14 3.43
CA HIS A 178 -11.27 2.24 4.05
C HIS A 178 -10.37 3.44 4.40
N VAL A 179 -9.20 3.20 5.01
CA VAL A 179 -8.26 4.27 5.33
C VAL A 179 -7.79 5.02 4.09
N LEU A 180 -7.44 4.32 3.01
CA LEU A 180 -6.97 4.98 1.78
C LEU A 180 -8.08 5.71 1.04
N ARG A 181 -9.29 5.12 1.02
CA ARG A 181 -10.48 5.75 0.44
C ARG A 181 -10.80 7.05 1.18
N HIS A 182 -10.77 7.01 2.51
CA HIS A 182 -10.97 8.20 3.35
C HIS A 182 -9.89 9.26 3.09
N MET A 183 -8.60 8.89 3.11
CA MET A 183 -7.52 9.85 2.84
C MET A 183 -7.66 10.48 1.46
N SER A 184 -7.96 9.67 0.43
CA SER A 184 -8.17 10.16 -0.93
C SER A 184 -9.35 11.12 -1.00
N GLU A 185 -10.49 10.78 -0.40
CA GLU A 185 -11.66 11.65 -0.40
C GLU A 185 -11.41 12.95 0.37
N THR A 186 -10.80 12.89 1.56
CA THR A 186 -10.48 14.11 2.31
C THR A 186 -9.54 15.02 1.52
N LEU A 187 -8.51 14.48 0.86
CA LEU A 187 -7.62 15.27 0.00
C LEU A 187 -8.37 15.87 -1.19
N GLN A 188 -9.27 15.11 -1.83
CA GLN A 188 -10.11 15.60 -2.94
C GLN A 188 -11.08 16.71 -2.51
N GLU A 189 -11.66 16.60 -1.31
CA GLU A 189 -12.51 17.65 -0.72
C GLU A 189 -11.73 18.95 -0.48
N HIS A 190 -10.41 18.86 -0.26
CA HIS A 190 -9.50 20.00 -0.10
C HIS A 190 -8.81 20.41 -1.41
N GLY A 191 -9.30 19.94 -2.56
CA GLY A 191 -8.87 20.40 -3.88
C GLY A 191 -7.67 19.68 -4.49
N TYR A 192 -7.28 18.51 -3.96
CA TYR A 192 -6.23 17.69 -4.57
C TYR A 192 -6.80 16.64 -5.53
N ALA A 193 -6.15 16.45 -6.67
CA ALA A 193 -6.21 15.19 -7.40
C ALA A 193 -5.38 14.14 -6.65
N THR A 194 -5.77 12.87 -6.69
CA THR A 194 -5.11 11.78 -5.96
C THR A 194 -4.83 10.57 -6.85
N SER A 195 -3.71 9.88 -6.60
CA SER A 195 -3.31 8.65 -7.29
C SER A 195 -2.74 7.66 -6.27
N ILE A 196 -3.24 6.43 -6.23
CA ILE A 196 -2.82 5.41 -5.25
C ILE A 196 -2.28 4.18 -5.95
N ASN A 197 -0.97 3.98 -6.00
CA ASN A 197 -0.35 2.92 -6.80
C ASN A 197 0.23 1.82 -5.90
N LEU A 198 0.02 0.56 -6.28
CA LEU A 198 0.78 -0.57 -5.77
C LEU A 198 1.96 -0.81 -6.70
N VAL A 199 3.15 -0.55 -6.20
CA VAL A 199 4.40 -0.51 -6.98
C VAL A 199 5.38 -1.55 -6.48
N ASP A 200 6.03 -2.24 -7.40
CA ASP A 200 7.14 -3.13 -7.10
C ASP A 200 8.46 -2.37 -7.24
N ALA A 201 9.23 -2.28 -6.16
CA ALA A 201 10.44 -1.47 -6.11
C ALA A 201 11.50 -1.86 -7.16
N TRP A 202 11.52 -3.13 -7.59
CA TRP A 202 12.47 -3.59 -8.62
C TRP A 202 12.27 -2.94 -9.98
N ARG A 203 11.07 -2.41 -10.26
CA ARG A 203 10.80 -1.62 -11.48
C ARG A 203 11.50 -0.26 -11.46
N PHE A 204 12.05 0.15 -10.31
CA PHE A 204 12.76 1.43 -10.13
C PHE A 204 14.19 1.20 -9.62
N GLY A 205 14.85 0.16 -10.16
CA GLY A 205 16.26 -0.13 -9.91
C GLY A 205 16.58 -0.69 -8.51
N VAL A 206 15.57 -1.05 -7.71
CA VAL A 206 15.78 -1.60 -6.36
C VAL A 206 15.90 -3.14 -6.43
N PRO A 207 17.06 -3.75 -6.13
CA PRO A 207 17.33 -5.18 -6.34
C PRO A 207 16.68 -6.11 -5.30
N GLN A 208 15.38 -5.94 -5.03
CA GLN A 208 14.60 -6.77 -4.11
C GLN A 208 13.11 -6.85 -4.50
N HIS A 209 12.48 -7.96 -4.11
CA HIS A 209 11.03 -8.09 -4.13
C HIS A 209 10.40 -7.30 -2.97
N ARG A 210 10.18 -6.01 -3.17
CA ARG A 210 9.55 -5.10 -2.20
C ARG A 210 8.40 -4.33 -2.86
N GLN A 211 7.17 -4.77 -2.58
CA GLN A 211 5.98 -4.05 -3.01
C GLN A 211 5.61 -2.96 -1.99
N ARG A 212 5.21 -1.80 -2.47
CA ARG A 212 4.73 -0.65 -1.67
C ARG A 212 3.46 -0.06 -2.23
N MET A 213 2.70 0.55 -1.34
CA MET A 213 1.58 1.40 -1.68
C MET A 213 2.07 2.84 -1.61
N ILE A 214 1.84 3.61 -2.68
CA ILE A 214 2.20 5.02 -2.77
C ILE A 214 0.93 5.81 -3.06
N LEU A 215 0.56 6.70 -2.14
CA LEU A 215 -0.49 7.69 -2.36
C LEU A 215 0.19 9.00 -2.73
N LEU A 216 -0.13 9.51 -3.91
CA LEU A 216 0.25 10.81 -4.41
C LEU A 216 -0.98 11.71 -4.42
N ALA A 217 -0.80 12.98 -4.09
CA ALA A 217 -1.82 13.99 -4.28
C ALA A 217 -1.20 15.31 -4.75
N ARG A 218 -1.90 16.06 -5.61
CA ARG A 218 -1.45 17.38 -6.07
C ARG A 218 -2.63 18.28 -6.43
N ARG A 219 -2.44 19.59 -6.33
CA ARG A 219 -3.51 20.61 -6.52
C ARG A 219 -3.18 21.68 -7.55
N ASP A 220 -2.11 21.48 -8.31
CA ASP A 220 -1.59 22.39 -9.34
C ASP A 220 -2.12 22.11 -10.75
N GLY A 221 -3.01 21.12 -10.90
CA GLY A 221 -3.64 20.85 -12.19
C GLY A 221 -2.79 20.02 -13.16
N LEU A 222 -1.70 19.40 -12.70
CA LEU A 222 -0.82 18.55 -13.53
C LEU A 222 -1.06 17.04 -13.28
N ASP A 223 -0.68 16.18 -14.23
CA ASP A 223 -0.76 14.71 -14.11
C ASP A 223 0.35 14.12 -13.20
N PHE A 224 0.21 12.86 -12.80
CA PHE A 224 1.20 12.07 -12.10
C PHE A 224 2.09 11.29 -13.09
N ALA A 225 3.17 11.92 -13.56
CA ALA A 225 4.07 11.35 -14.56
C ALA A 225 5.12 10.42 -13.92
N TRP A 226 4.75 9.15 -13.68
CA TRP A 226 5.70 8.15 -13.23
C TRP A 226 6.81 7.93 -14.28
N PRO A 227 8.08 7.76 -13.85
CA PRO A 227 9.13 7.35 -14.77
C PRO A 227 8.88 5.94 -15.29
N ASP A 228 9.47 5.64 -16.45
CA ASP A 228 9.49 4.29 -17.02
C ASP A 228 10.23 3.30 -16.12
N ASP A 229 10.01 2.01 -16.39
CA ASP A 229 10.68 0.93 -15.66
C ASP A 229 12.19 0.96 -15.90
N ASP A 230 12.95 0.98 -14.81
CA ASP A 230 14.40 0.77 -14.83
C ASP A 230 14.74 -0.69 -15.19
N PRO A 231 15.91 -0.92 -15.82
CA PRO A 231 16.44 -2.27 -15.98
C PRO A 231 16.54 -3.01 -14.65
N LYS A 232 16.21 -4.31 -14.67
CA LYS A 232 16.28 -5.14 -13.48
C LYS A 232 17.74 -5.32 -13.02
N VAL A 233 18.04 -4.88 -11.80
CA VAL A 233 19.36 -5.03 -11.16
C VAL A 233 19.42 -6.35 -10.38
N LEU A 234 20.42 -7.17 -10.62
CA LEU A 234 20.60 -8.47 -9.94
C LEU A 234 21.55 -8.35 -8.75
N LEU A 235 21.49 -9.31 -7.82
CA LEU A 235 22.32 -9.26 -6.63
C LEU A 235 23.83 -9.30 -6.91
N ARG A 236 24.28 -10.03 -7.93
CA ARG A 236 25.68 -9.99 -8.37
C ARG A 236 26.12 -8.57 -8.74
N ASP A 237 25.26 -7.81 -9.42
CA ASP A 237 25.56 -6.43 -9.84
C ASP A 237 25.66 -5.49 -8.64
N VAL A 238 25.05 -5.84 -7.51
CA VAL A 238 25.02 -5.03 -6.29
C VAL A 238 26.25 -5.28 -5.40
N LEU A 239 26.77 -6.51 -5.43
CA LEU A 239 27.69 -7.04 -4.42
C LEU A 239 29.11 -7.33 -4.95
N SER A 240 29.31 -7.55 -6.26
CA SER A 240 30.57 -8.11 -6.80
C SER A 240 31.82 -7.25 -6.56
N ASP A 241 31.67 -5.94 -6.45
CA ASP A 241 32.77 -5.00 -6.22
C ASP A 241 33.11 -4.81 -4.72
N LEU A 242 32.32 -5.39 -3.81
CA LEU A 242 32.56 -5.29 -2.38
C LEU A 242 33.65 -6.28 -1.92
N PRO A 243 34.49 -5.92 -0.94
CA PRO A 243 35.48 -6.82 -0.37
C PRO A 243 34.86 -8.08 0.22
N ASN A 244 35.42 -9.25 -0.10
CA ASN A 244 35.08 -10.48 0.62
C ASN A 244 35.58 -10.41 2.07
N LEU A 245 34.75 -10.85 3.02
CA LEU A 245 35.11 -10.81 4.44
C LEU A 245 35.91 -12.02 4.91
N ASN A 246 35.99 -13.09 4.10
CA ASN A 246 36.82 -14.27 4.36
C ASN A 246 36.64 -14.81 5.79
N ASP A 247 35.39 -15.00 6.20
CA ASP A 247 34.97 -15.47 7.52
C ASP A 247 35.12 -14.48 8.69
N ASP A 248 35.65 -13.27 8.46
CA ASP A 248 35.60 -12.14 9.40
C ASP A 248 34.19 -11.50 9.43
N THR A 249 33.98 -10.62 10.39
CA THR A 249 32.78 -9.82 10.58
C THR A 249 32.85 -8.44 9.92
N GLY A 250 33.98 -8.13 9.29
CA GLY A 250 34.25 -6.83 8.68
C GLY A 250 34.41 -5.71 9.71
N CYS A 251 34.37 -4.47 9.25
CA CYS A 251 34.60 -3.30 10.11
C CYS A 251 33.83 -2.07 9.65
N ARG A 252 33.99 -0.96 10.38
CA ARG A 252 33.32 0.30 10.08
C ARG A 252 33.90 0.99 8.86
N GLU A 253 35.19 0.84 8.61
CA GLU A 253 35.91 1.54 7.54
C GLU A 253 37.00 0.60 7.02
N MET A 254 36.99 0.37 5.71
CA MET A 254 38.00 -0.41 4.99
C MET A 254 38.14 0.12 3.58
N PRO A 255 39.26 -0.08 2.89
CA PRO A 255 39.37 0.32 1.49
C PRO A 255 38.47 -0.55 0.60
N TYR A 256 37.98 0.02 -0.49
CA TYR A 256 37.52 -0.82 -1.61
C TYR A 256 38.68 -1.66 -2.15
N GLN A 257 38.38 -2.86 -2.62
CA GLN A 257 39.39 -3.76 -3.21
C GLN A 257 39.38 -3.75 -4.75
N GLN A 258 38.28 -3.28 -5.33
CA GLN A 258 38.01 -3.34 -6.77
C GLN A 258 37.26 -2.09 -7.20
N ASP A 259 37.45 -1.70 -8.46
CA ASP A 259 36.69 -0.64 -9.12
C ASP A 259 35.24 -1.09 -9.41
N PRO A 260 34.28 -0.16 -9.55
CA PRO A 260 32.91 -0.51 -9.90
C PRO A 260 32.83 -1.07 -11.34
N GLU A 261 32.24 -2.25 -11.47
CA GLU A 261 32.16 -3.03 -12.72
C GLU A 261 30.94 -2.65 -13.56
N ASN A 262 29.85 -2.18 -12.94
CA ASN A 262 28.58 -1.86 -13.61
C ASN A 262 28.01 -0.49 -13.20
N ASP A 263 26.93 -0.06 -13.89
CA ASP A 263 26.32 1.25 -13.69
C ASP A 263 25.72 1.41 -12.29
N PHE A 264 25.16 0.34 -11.73
CA PHE A 264 24.61 0.36 -10.38
C PHE A 264 25.70 0.67 -9.36
N GLN A 265 26.83 -0.01 -9.43
CA GLN A 265 27.97 0.20 -8.52
C GLN A 265 28.57 1.60 -8.70
N ARG A 266 28.69 2.08 -9.94
CA ARG A 266 29.14 3.45 -10.22
C ARG A 266 28.22 4.49 -9.58
N GLU A 267 26.91 4.30 -9.66
CA GLU A 267 25.94 5.20 -9.04
C GLU A 267 25.97 5.11 -7.51
N MET A 268 26.03 3.91 -6.93
CA MET A 268 26.15 3.76 -5.46
C MET A 268 27.42 4.39 -4.92
N ARG A 269 28.55 4.26 -5.63
CA ARG A 269 29.83 4.86 -5.24
C ARG A 269 29.94 6.36 -5.57
N ARG A 270 28.92 6.97 -6.20
CA ARG A 270 28.98 8.39 -6.59
C ARG A 270 29.08 9.29 -5.35
N GLY A 271 30.18 10.05 -5.29
CA GLY A 271 30.51 10.91 -4.15
C GLY A 271 30.98 10.14 -2.91
N ALA A 272 31.20 8.83 -3.01
CA ALA A 272 31.94 8.07 -2.00
C ALA A 272 33.45 8.23 -2.24
N GLY A 273 34.23 8.26 -1.17
CA GLY A 273 35.70 8.22 -1.26
C GLY A 273 36.22 6.79 -1.51
N GLU A 274 37.53 6.61 -1.36
CA GLU A 274 38.20 5.30 -1.48
C GLU A 274 37.90 4.35 -0.30
N ILE A 275 37.35 4.89 0.79
CA ILE A 275 37.01 4.15 1.99
C ILE A 275 35.55 3.70 1.94
N LEU A 276 35.37 2.39 1.91
CA LEU A 276 34.12 1.70 2.14
C LEU A 276 33.73 1.79 3.61
N THR A 277 32.49 2.21 3.87
CA THR A 277 31.98 2.36 5.23
C THR A 277 30.92 1.32 5.56
N GLU A 278 30.90 0.89 6.81
CA GLU A 278 29.88 0.04 7.42
C GLU A 278 29.71 -1.34 6.75
N HIS A 279 30.78 -1.85 6.14
CA HIS A 279 30.85 -3.20 5.61
C HIS A 279 31.17 -4.19 6.74
N MET A 280 30.19 -4.35 7.63
CA MET A 280 30.26 -5.23 8.79
C MET A 280 28.98 -6.04 8.99
N THR A 281 29.13 -7.26 9.47
CA THR A 281 28.04 -8.20 9.79
C THR A 281 28.19 -8.72 11.22
N ARG A 282 27.30 -9.62 11.63
CA ARG A 282 27.38 -10.32 12.92
C ARG A 282 28.37 -11.50 12.84
N PRO A 283 29.02 -11.87 13.96
CA PRO A 283 29.71 -13.15 14.03
C PRO A 283 28.74 -14.30 13.71
N VAL A 284 29.16 -15.19 12.82
CA VAL A 284 28.41 -16.39 12.45
C VAL A 284 28.79 -17.50 13.43
N ARG A 285 27.80 -18.18 14.00
CA ARG A 285 28.05 -19.32 14.88
C ARG A 285 28.59 -20.50 14.08
N HIS A 286 29.32 -21.39 14.74
CA HIS A 286 29.91 -22.55 14.08
C HIS A 286 28.85 -23.48 13.43
N ASP A 287 27.75 -23.76 14.14
CA ASP A 287 26.62 -24.53 13.63
C ASP A 287 25.95 -23.85 12.42
N ASP A 288 25.74 -22.54 12.51
CA ASP A 288 25.17 -21.76 11.39
C ASP A 288 26.11 -21.74 10.18
N ARG A 289 27.43 -21.70 10.38
CA ARG A 289 28.41 -21.73 9.30
C ARG A 289 28.38 -23.05 8.52
N ILE A 290 28.21 -24.18 9.21
CA ILE A 290 28.04 -25.50 8.59
C ILE A 290 26.74 -25.53 7.78
N ILE A 291 25.64 -24.98 8.32
CA ILE A 291 24.37 -24.88 7.58
C ILE A 291 24.55 -24.00 6.34
N PHE A 292 25.18 -22.83 6.48
CA PHE A 292 25.35 -21.92 5.36
C PHE A 292 26.15 -22.58 4.23
N SER A 293 27.23 -23.30 4.51
CA SER A 293 28.08 -23.92 3.49
C SER A 293 27.40 -25.00 2.64
N MET A 294 26.31 -25.62 3.14
CA MET A 294 25.53 -26.60 2.37
C MET A 294 24.31 -25.99 1.65
N MET A 295 23.93 -24.76 2.01
CA MET A 295 22.73 -24.14 1.47
C MET A 295 22.89 -23.70 0.02
N LYS A 296 21.86 -23.97 -0.77
CA LYS A 296 21.63 -23.40 -2.11
C LYS A 296 20.48 -22.39 -2.07
N PRO A 297 20.34 -21.48 -3.05
CA PRO A 297 19.29 -20.47 -3.02
C PRO A 297 17.86 -21.00 -2.92
N ASP A 298 17.59 -22.17 -3.51
CA ASP A 298 16.29 -22.84 -3.54
C ASP A 298 16.08 -23.85 -2.40
N MET A 299 17.09 -24.09 -1.57
CA MET A 299 17.02 -25.07 -0.48
C MET A 299 16.07 -24.61 0.63
N LEU A 300 15.11 -25.47 0.98
CA LEU A 300 14.17 -25.25 2.08
C LEU A 300 14.79 -25.61 3.43
N TYR A 301 14.29 -24.98 4.50
CA TYR A 301 14.77 -25.25 5.86
C TYR A 301 14.54 -26.72 6.29
N SER A 302 13.51 -27.37 5.74
CA SER A 302 13.21 -28.78 5.99
C SER A 302 14.28 -29.74 5.46
N GLU A 303 15.06 -29.32 4.48
CA GLU A 303 16.10 -30.13 3.82
C GLU A 303 17.43 -30.11 4.59
N ILE A 304 17.58 -29.23 5.59
CA ILE A 304 18.75 -29.20 6.47
C ILE A 304 18.72 -30.43 7.38
N PRO A 305 19.88 -31.11 7.61
CA PRO A 305 19.98 -32.25 8.51
C PRO A 305 19.35 -31.99 9.89
N ALA A 306 18.62 -32.98 10.40
CA ALA A 306 17.77 -32.82 11.58
C ALA A 306 18.53 -32.40 12.84
N ASP A 307 19.77 -32.88 12.98
CA ASP A 307 20.73 -32.58 14.04
C ASP A 307 21.26 -31.14 14.02
N LEU A 308 21.23 -30.48 12.86
CA LEU A 308 21.62 -29.08 12.69
C LEU A 308 20.44 -28.10 12.81
N ARG A 309 19.20 -28.59 12.70
CA ARG A 309 18.00 -27.73 12.78
C ARG A 309 17.71 -27.29 14.21
N ARG A 310 17.50 -25.98 14.38
CA ARG A 310 17.13 -25.34 15.66
C ARG A 310 15.66 -24.96 15.75
N TYR A 311 14.98 -24.87 14.61
CA TYR A 311 13.57 -24.50 14.51
C TYR A 311 12.76 -25.69 14.01
N ARG A 312 11.45 -25.67 14.26
CA ARG A 312 10.58 -26.73 13.73
C ARG A 312 10.36 -26.52 12.24
N ALA A 313 10.72 -27.52 11.44
CA ALA A 313 10.62 -27.48 9.98
C ALA A 313 9.17 -27.37 9.47
N ASP A 314 8.18 -27.80 10.27
CA ASP A 314 6.75 -27.70 9.95
C ASP A 314 6.19 -26.26 10.04
N SER A 315 6.85 -25.41 10.84
CA SER A 315 6.38 -24.07 11.19
C SER A 315 7.23 -22.98 10.52
N PHE A 316 8.47 -23.31 10.16
CA PHE A 316 9.48 -22.37 9.70
C PHE A 316 10.23 -22.91 8.47
N THR A 317 9.49 -23.14 7.39
CA THR A 317 10.02 -23.71 6.14
C THR A 317 11.07 -22.82 5.45
N ASP A 318 11.07 -21.52 5.74
CA ASP A 318 11.94 -20.51 5.10
C ASP A 318 12.82 -19.74 6.09
N LYS A 319 13.11 -20.31 7.28
CA LYS A 319 13.86 -19.60 8.33
C LYS A 319 15.26 -19.20 7.90
N TYR A 320 15.89 -20.01 7.06
CA TYR A 320 17.21 -19.78 6.49
C TYR A 320 17.03 -19.64 5.00
N HIS A 321 17.70 -18.66 4.40
CA HIS A 321 17.66 -18.46 2.97
C HIS A 321 18.97 -17.86 2.47
N ARG A 322 19.69 -18.64 1.64
CA ARG A 322 20.81 -18.14 0.84
C ARG A 322 20.26 -17.39 -0.35
N LEU A 323 20.77 -16.19 -0.58
CA LEU A 323 20.33 -15.37 -1.69
C LEU A 323 20.91 -15.90 -3.00
N ASP A 324 20.14 -15.73 -4.09
CA ASP A 324 20.55 -16.07 -5.45
C ASP A 324 21.32 -14.88 -6.07
N PRO A 325 22.58 -15.03 -6.49
CA PRO A 325 23.33 -13.94 -7.13
C PRO A 325 22.68 -13.47 -8.45
N ASP A 326 21.96 -14.34 -9.15
CA ASP A 326 21.26 -14.03 -10.40
C ASP A 326 19.79 -13.62 -10.16
N GLY A 327 19.39 -13.51 -8.89
CA GLY A 327 18.06 -13.14 -8.46
C GLY A 327 17.96 -11.75 -7.84
N LEU A 328 16.73 -11.42 -7.41
CA LEU A 328 16.48 -10.29 -6.53
C LEU A 328 16.56 -10.74 -5.07
N SER A 329 16.94 -9.83 -4.18
CA SER A 329 16.83 -10.11 -2.75
C SER A 329 15.38 -10.26 -2.31
N ARG A 330 15.15 -10.97 -1.20
CA ARG A 330 13.94 -10.80 -0.41
C ARG A 330 13.83 -9.35 0.07
N SER A 331 12.60 -8.89 0.34
CA SER A 331 12.36 -7.59 0.97
C SER A 331 13.25 -7.39 2.21
N ILE A 332 14.11 -6.39 2.21
CA ILE A 332 14.90 -6.05 3.40
C ILE A 332 13.95 -5.50 4.46
N THR A 333 13.80 -6.22 5.57
CA THR A 333 12.95 -5.83 6.70
C THR A 333 13.80 -5.43 7.90
N ALA A 334 13.27 -4.58 8.78
CA ALA A 334 13.96 -4.21 10.03
C ALA A 334 14.29 -5.40 10.95
N HIS A 335 13.72 -6.58 10.69
CA HIS A 335 14.07 -7.81 11.38
C HIS A 335 15.49 -8.32 11.04
N ILE A 336 16.12 -7.85 9.95
CA ILE A 336 17.53 -8.16 9.63
C ILE A 336 18.48 -7.78 10.78
N ALA A 337 18.11 -6.79 11.59
CA ALA A 337 18.81 -6.44 12.82
C ALA A 337 18.89 -7.59 13.84
N LYS A 338 18.05 -8.64 13.72
CA LYS A 338 17.95 -9.75 14.68
C LYS A 338 18.89 -10.90 14.40
N ASP A 339 18.64 -11.76 13.43
CA ASP A 339 19.54 -12.87 13.07
C ASP A 339 20.02 -12.76 11.62
N GLY A 340 19.20 -12.21 10.73
CA GLY A 340 19.57 -12.00 9.33
C GLY A 340 19.52 -13.29 8.50
N TYR A 341 18.97 -14.39 9.02
CA TYR A 341 19.01 -15.70 8.36
C TYR A 341 18.18 -15.77 7.07
N TRP A 342 17.31 -14.79 6.82
CA TRP A 342 16.64 -14.61 5.52
C TRP A 342 17.53 -14.00 4.44
N TYR A 343 18.73 -13.55 4.80
CA TYR A 343 19.64 -12.80 3.96
C TYR A 343 21.07 -13.34 4.14
N ILE A 344 21.25 -14.63 3.85
CA ILE A 344 22.59 -15.23 3.80
C ILE A 344 23.23 -14.81 2.46
N HIS A 345 24.49 -14.35 2.52
CA HIS A 345 25.25 -13.86 1.37
C HIS A 345 25.26 -14.92 0.25
N PRO A 346 25.19 -14.55 -1.04
CA PRO A 346 25.19 -15.54 -2.13
C PRO A 346 26.39 -16.50 -2.09
N GLU A 347 27.59 -15.97 -1.87
CA GLU A 347 28.85 -16.73 -1.99
C GLU A 347 29.55 -17.01 -0.66
N GLU A 348 29.31 -16.17 0.35
CA GLU A 348 30.03 -16.26 1.63
C GLU A 348 29.16 -16.96 2.68
N ASN A 349 29.79 -17.61 3.67
CA ASN A 349 29.10 -18.30 4.76
C ASN A 349 28.77 -17.34 5.91
N ARG A 350 28.09 -16.25 5.57
CA ARG A 350 27.66 -15.18 6.50
C ARG A 350 26.33 -14.56 6.07
N THR A 351 25.70 -13.83 6.98
CA THR A 351 24.59 -12.93 6.62
C THR A 351 25.12 -11.65 6.00
N LEU A 352 24.27 -10.95 5.25
CA LEU A 352 24.61 -9.66 4.65
C LEU A 352 25.19 -8.67 5.68
N THR A 353 26.11 -7.82 5.23
CA THR A 353 26.62 -6.67 5.98
C THR A 353 25.62 -5.50 5.96
N VAL A 354 25.87 -4.49 6.81
CA VAL A 354 25.10 -3.24 6.82
C VAL A 354 25.18 -2.55 5.45
N ARG A 355 26.38 -2.42 4.88
CA ARG A 355 26.58 -1.81 3.56
C ARG A 355 25.89 -2.57 2.43
N GLU A 356 25.93 -3.90 2.43
CA GLU A 356 25.23 -4.71 1.41
C GLU A 356 23.71 -4.53 1.50
N ALA A 357 23.15 -4.54 2.72
CA ALA A 357 21.74 -4.28 2.92
C ALA A 357 21.36 -2.85 2.50
N ALA A 358 22.24 -1.86 2.73
CA ALA A 358 22.05 -0.48 2.31
C ALA A 358 22.01 -0.35 0.78
N ARG A 359 22.94 -0.99 0.06
CA ARG A 359 22.94 -1.02 -1.41
C ARG A 359 21.72 -1.73 -1.97
N ILE A 360 21.27 -2.84 -1.38
CA ILE A 360 20.02 -3.50 -1.81
C ILE A 360 18.80 -2.59 -1.62
N GLN A 361 18.84 -1.72 -0.61
CA GLN A 361 17.87 -0.65 -0.41
C GLN A 361 18.16 0.60 -1.25
N THR A 362 19.15 0.62 -2.13
CA THR A 362 19.55 1.75 -3.00
C THR A 362 20.04 3.00 -2.26
N PHE A 363 20.61 2.82 -1.06
CA PHE A 363 21.38 3.89 -0.42
C PHE A 363 22.77 3.98 -1.05
N PRO A 364 23.23 5.18 -1.45
CA PRO A 364 24.59 5.36 -1.95
C PRO A 364 25.61 5.11 -0.84
N ASP A 365 26.83 4.77 -1.23
CA ASP A 365 27.91 4.38 -0.34
C ASP A 365 28.43 5.52 0.55
N ARG A 366 28.21 6.77 0.12
CA ARG A 366 28.45 7.96 0.95
C ARG A 366 27.48 8.11 2.12
N PHE A 367 26.31 7.46 2.07
CA PHE A 367 25.30 7.55 3.12
C PHE A 367 25.75 6.78 4.36
N ARG A 368 25.77 7.44 5.52
CA ARG A 368 26.24 6.87 6.79
C ARG A 368 25.08 6.65 7.76
N PHE A 369 25.16 5.61 8.59
CA PHE A 369 24.15 5.30 9.60
C PHE A 369 24.70 5.43 11.04
N ALA A 370 24.14 6.35 11.81
CA ALA A 370 24.45 6.47 13.23
C ALA A 370 23.95 5.28 14.04
N GLY A 371 24.59 5.04 15.18
CA GLY A 371 24.23 4.02 16.14
C GLY A 371 24.98 2.71 15.99
N THR A 372 24.46 1.65 16.62
CA THR A 372 25.07 0.31 16.53
C THR A 372 24.74 -0.36 15.18
N ARG A 373 25.44 -1.44 14.84
CA ARG A 373 25.14 -2.30 13.68
C ARG A 373 23.66 -2.68 13.61
N SER A 374 23.06 -3.02 14.75
CA SER A 374 21.64 -3.37 14.85
C SER A 374 20.72 -2.19 14.61
N ASP A 375 21.13 -0.97 14.97
CA ASP A 375 20.37 0.26 14.70
C ASP A 375 20.43 0.60 13.21
N ALA A 376 21.61 0.50 12.58
CA ALA A 376 21.76 0.69 11.12
C ALA A 376 20.90 -0.30 10.32
N PHE A 377 20.93 -1.59 10.65
CA PHE A 377 20.06 -2.59 10.03
C PHE A 377 18.56 -2.28 10.21
N ARG A 378 18.16 -1.78 11.38
CA ARG A 378 16.76 -1.39 11.63
C ARG A 378 16.36 -0.18 10.77
N GLN A 379 17.23 0.81 10.69
CA GLN A 379 17.06 2.00 9.86
C GLN A 379 16.90 1.62 8.39
N ILE A 380 17.82 0.84 7.83
CA ILE A 380 17.79 0.36 6.45
C ILE A 380 16.52 -0.44 6.17
N GLY A 381 16.12 -1.36 7.06
CA GLY A 381 14.95 -2.20 6.84
C GLY A 381 13.60 -1.45 6.94
N ASN A 382 13.54 -0.37 7.72
CA ASN A 382 12.36 0.50 7.82
C ASN A 382 12.26 1.49 6.66
N ALA A 383 13.38 1.87 6.05
CA ALA A 383 13.41 2.90 5.02
C ALA A 383 12.59 2.54 3.77
N VAL A 384 12.07 3.58 3.12
CA VAL A 384 11.73 3.55 1.70
C VAL A 384 13.05 3.50 0.92
N PRO A 385 13.23 2.59 -0.05
CA PRO A 385 14.41 2.63 -0.90
C PRO A 385 14.51 3.97 -1.63
N PRO A 386 15.66 4.69 -1.61
CA PRO A 386 15.79 5.99 -2.25
C PRO A 386 15.39 6.02 -3.72
N SER A 387 15.74 5.00 -4.53
CA SER A 387 15.33 4.99 -5.94
C SER A 387 13.81 4.92 -6.13
N LEU A 388 13.09 4.20 -5.26
CA LEU A 388 11.63 4.19 -5.27
C LEU A 388 11.05 5.55 -4.80
N GLY A 389 11.64 6.13 -3.75
CA GLY A 389 11.27 7.47 -3.27
C GLY A 389 11.45 8.54 -4.35
N ARG A 390 12.56 8.46 -5.11
CA ARG A 390 12.85 9.30 -6.27
C ARG A 390 11.78 9.15 -7.33
N ALA A 391 11.48 7.92 -7.76
CA ALA A 391 10.45 7.70 -8.78
C ALA A 391 9.08 8.27 -8.37
N ALA A 392 8.67 8.08 -7.11
CA ALA A 392 7.43 8.62 -6.59
C ALA A 392 7.42 10.17 -6.51
N ALA A 393 8.55 10.79 -6.13
CA ALA A 393 8.68 12.24 -6.08
C ALA A 393 8.81 12.87 -7.48
N THR A 394 9.45 12.20 -8.43
CA THR A 394 9.50 12.59 -9.85
C THR A 394 8.10 12.63 -10.47
N ALA A 395 7.21 11.71 -10.08
CA ALA A 395 5.82 11.74 -10.51
C ALA A 395 5.04 12.99 -10.08
N LEU A 396 5.56 13.74 -9.10
CA LEU A 396 5.02 15.03 -8.63
C LEU A 396 5.76 16.24 -9.23
N GLY A 397 6.65 16.02 -10.20
CA GLY A 397 7.38 17.07 -10.90
C GLY A 397 6.49 18.07 -11.65
N CYS A 398 7.10 19.17 -12.09
CA CYS A 398 6.41 20.27 -12.79
C CYS A 398 6.37 20.12 -14.31
N GLU A 399 7.02 19.09 -14.87
CA GLU A 399 7.09 18.84 -16.32
C GLU A 399 5.98 17.89 -16.81
N ALA A 400 5.08 17.48 -15.91
CA ALA A 400 3.94 16.66 -16.27
C ALA A 400 2.96 17.46 -17.14
N PRO A 401 2.26 16.82 -18.10
CA PRO A 401 1.23 17.49 -18.87
C PRO A 401 0.12 18.02 -17.94
N GLU A 402 -0.54 19.11 -18.35
CA GLU A 402 -1.79 19.53 -17.71
C GLU A 402 -2.79 18.38 -17.72
N ILE A 403 -3.59 18.30 -16.64
CA ILE A 403 -4.50 17.20 -16.36
C ILE A 403 -5.32 16.81 -17.60
N GLY A 404 -5.02 15.61 -18.12
CA GLY A 404 -5.97 14.75 -18.84
C GLY A 404 -6.69 13.78 -17.90
N TRP A 405 -6.41 13.85 -16.59
CA TRP A 405 -7.00 13.00 -15.56
C TRP A 405 -8.52 13.07 -15.57
N GLN A 406 -9.14 11.90 -15.60
CA GLN A 406 -10.55 11.77 -15.26
C GLN A 406 -10.68 12.18 -13.80
N ASP A 407 -11.40 13.29 -13.55
CA ASP A 407 -11.77 13.66 -12.19
C ASP A 407 -12.59 12.49 -11.62
N VAL A 408 -11.96 11.67 -10.79
CA VAL A 408 -12.61 10.50 -10.17
C VAL A 408 -13.84 10.94 -9.38
N ARG A 409 -13.87 12.19 -8.91
CA ARG A 409 -15.05 12.78 -8.29
C ARG A 409 -16.21 12.90 -9.27
N GLN A 410 -15.96 13.30 -10.52
CA GLN A 410 -17.00 13.33 -11.56
C GLN A 410 -17.53 11.92 -11.83
N LEU A 411 -16.65 10.93 -11.96
CA LEU A 411 -17.06 9.51 -12.11
C LEU A 411 -17.95 9.07 -10.92
N GLN A 412 -17.54 9.40 -9.70
CA GLN A 412 -18.29 9.08 -8.48
C GLN A 412 -19.67 9.78 -8.44
N VAL A 413 -19.76 11.04 -8.88
CA VAL A 413 -21.02 11.78 -9.00
C VAL A 413 -21.92 11.12 -10.03
N SER A 414 -21.40 10.82 -11.24
CA SER A 414 -22.15 10.14 -12.29
C SER A 414 -22.69 8.78 -11.84
N LEU A 415 -21.95 8.02 -11.03
CA LEU A 415 -22.43 6.76 -10.45
C LEU A 415 -23.61 6.96 -9.49
N VAL A 416 -23.58 7.99 -8.65
CA VAL A 416 -24.65 8.29 -7.71
C VAL A 416 -25.91 8.74 -8.44
N ASP A 417 -25.76 9.63 -9.42
CA ASP A 417 -26.90 10.15 -10.18
C ASP A 417 -27.54 9.07 -11.03
N TRP A 418 -26.74 8.26 -11.72
CA TRP A 418 -27.24 7.07 -12.42
C TRP A 418 -27.96 6.11 -11.47
N ALA A 419 -27.40 5.82 -10.28
CA ALA A 419 -28.06 4.97 -9.30
C ALA A 419 -29.43 5.51 -8.88
N ARG A 420 -29.55 6.83 -8.68
CA ARG A 420 -30.83 7.48 -8.33
C ARG A 420 -31.86 7.32 -9.45
N GLU A 421 -31.46 7.50 -10.71
CA GLU A 421 -32.32 7.33 -11.88
C GLU A 421 -32.80 5.87 -12.04
N GLN A 422 -31.91 4.90 -11.76
CA GLN A 422 -32.26 3.48 -11.86
C GLN A 422 -33.10 2.98 -10.67
N ALA A 423 -33.03 3.64 -9.50
CA ALA A 423 -33.71 3.25 -8.26
C ALA A 423 -35.22 3.60 -8.26
N VAL A 424 -35.96 3.17 -9.28
CA VAL A 424 -37.39 3.43 -9.44
C VAL A 424 -38.20 2.13 -9.41
N GLY A 425 -39.38 2.17 -8.78
CA GLY A 425 -40.30 1.04 -8.73
C GLY A 425 -39.68 -0.21 -8.09
N ALA A 426 -39.77 -1.34 -8.79
CA ALA A 426 -39.20 -2.61 -8.31
C ALA A 426 -37.67 -2.57 -8.25
N MET A 427 -37.00 -1.74 -9.07
CA MET A 427 -35.54 -1.70 -9.15
C MET A 427 -34.88 -1.09 -7.91
N ARG A 428 -35.65 -0.47 -7.01
CA ARG A 428 -35.17 0.06 -5.72
C ARG A 428 -34.42 -0.98 -4.89
N VAL A 429 -34.82 -2.25 -4.96
CA VAL A 429 -34.20 -3.34 -4.18
C VAL A 429 -32.72 -3.57 -4.52
N TRP A 430 -32.22 -3.03 -5.63
CA TRP A 430 -30.84 -3.20 -6.06
C TRP A 430 -29.87 -2.18 -5.48
N PHE A 431 -30.39 -1.13 -4.84
CA PHE A 431 -29.62 -0.01 -4.30
C PHE A 431 -29.94 0.21 -2.82
N PRO A 432 -29.00 0.68 -2.01
CA PRO A 432 -29.28 1.08 -0.64
C PRO A 432 -30.20 2.31 -0.60
N GLY A 433 -31.01 2.42 0.45
CA GLY A 433 -31.90 3.56 0.65
C GLY A 433 -32.95 3.27 1.72
N HIS A 434 -33.75 4.29 2.05
CA HIS A 434 -34.75 4.22 3.13
C HIS A 434 -35.72 3.03 2.99
N ASP A 435 -36.14 2.68 1.78
CA ASP A 435 -37.09 1.59 1.54
C ASP A 435 -36.41 0.20 1.54
N VAL A 436 -35.09 0.16 1.41
CA VAL A 436 -34.29 -1.08 1.47
C VAL A 436 -33.84 -1.28 2.91
N THR A 437 -34.79 -1.76 3.70
CA THR A 437 -34.55 -2.13 5.11
C THR A 437 -33.57 -3.31 5.20
N PRO A 438 -33.03 -3.61 6.40
CA PRO A 438 -32.16 -4.77 6.60
C PRO A 438 -32.78 -6.08 6.10
N LEU A 439 -34.10 -6.26 6.28
CA LEU A 439 -34.82 -7.41 5.74
C LEU A 439 -34.77 -7.48 4.21
N VAL A 440 -35.00 -6.34 3.52
CA VAL A 440 -34.96 -6.28 2.05
C VAL A 440 -33.55 -6.59 1.54
N ALA A 441 -32.53 -5.98 2.16
CA ALA A 441 -31.12 -6.21 1.83
C ALA A 441 -30.78 -7.70 1.96
N LEU A 442 -31.21 -8.35 3.04
CA LEU A 442 -30.96 -9.76 3.29
C LEU A 442 -31.66 -10.67 2.28
N ALA A 443 -32.94 -10.38 1.99
CA ALA A 443 -33.73 -11.14 1.02
C ALA A 443 -33.16 -11.03 -0.41
N MET A 444 -32.62 -9.86 -0.77
CA MET A 444 -31.90 -9.66 -2.03
C MET A 444 -30.56 -10.39 -2.05
N ALA A 445 -29.78 -10.29 -0.98
CA ALA A 445 -28.48 -10.95 -0.87
C ALA A 445 -28.60 -12.48 -0.96
N ALA A 446 -29.59 -13.07 -0.30
CA ALA A 446 -29.87 -14.51 -0.36
C ALA A 446 -30.21 -15.01 -1.77
N GLN A 447 -30.73 -14.13 -2.63
CA GLN A 447 -31.08 -14.44 -4.02
C GLN A 447 -30.04 -13.98 -5.05
N SER A 448 -28.90 -13.44 -4.61
CA SER A 448 -27.86 -12.87 -5.47
C SER A 448 -27.20 -13.84 -6.47
N ARG A 449 -27.50 -15.14 -6.35
CA ARG A 449 -27.06 -16.19 -7.29
C ARG A 449 -27.93 -16.27 -8.56
N LEU A 450 -29.04 -15.54 -8.59
CA LEU A 450 -29.90 -15.38 -9.75
C LEU A 450 -29.39 -14.21 -10.62
N HIS A 451 -29.90 -14.06 -11.83
CA HIS A 451 -29.43 -13.02 -12.75
C HIS A 451 -29.60 -11.61 -12.16
N LEU A 452 -28.50 -10.88 -12.00
CA LEU A 452 -28.47 -9.55 -11.39
C LEU A 452 -29.17 -8.51 -12.27
N GLY A 453 -29.91 -7.61 -11.61
CA GLY A 453 -30.65 -6.51 -12.23
C GLY A 453 -31.87 -6.93 -13.07
N ASP A 454 -32.30 -8.20 -12.98
CA ASP A 454 -33.54 -8.66 -13.59
C ASP A 454 -34.76 -8.04 -12.86
N GLN A 455 -35.63 -7.36 -13.62
CA GLN A 455 -36.87 -6.79 -13.09
C GLN A 455 -37.82 -7.85 -12.50
N ARG A 456 -37.80 -9.08 -13.01
CA ARG A 456 -38.64 -10.18 -12.51
C ARG A 456 -38.20 -10.58 -11.10
N LEU A 457 -36.89 -10.73 -10.90
CA LEU A 457 -36.29 -10.96 -9.59
C LEU A 457 -36.57 -9.80 -8.63
N ALA A 458 -36.45 -8.56 -9.10
CA ALA A 458 -36.77 -7.39 -8.28
C ALA A 458 -38.24 -7.37 -7.84
N SER A 459 -39.14 -7.79 -8.72
CA SER A 459 -40.58 -7.83 -8.47
C SER A 459 -40.98 -8.84 -7.39
N THR A 460 -40.21 -9.92 -7.19
CA THR A 460 -40.49 -10.89 -6.12
C THR A 460 -40.18 -10.35 -4.73
N ILE A 461 -39.20 -9.45 -4.62
CA ILE A 461 -38.81 -8.82 -3.35
C ILE A 461 -39.51 -7.49 -3.10
N ARG A 462 -40.04 -6.85 -4.15
CA ARG A 462 -40.83 -5.61 -4.04
C ARG A 462 -41.85 -5.60 -2.87
N PRO A 463 -42.59 -6.68 -2.54
CA PRO A 463 -43.52 -6.66 -1.41
C PRO A 463 -42.89 -6.40 -0.04
N LEU A 464 -41.58 -6.61 0.10
CA LEU A 464 -40.83 -6.39 1.34
C LEU A 464 -40.33 -4.95 1.51
N LEU A 465 -40.41 -4.10 0.48
CA LEU A 465 -39.93 -2.71 0.56
C LEU A 465 -40.56 -1.97 1.75
N GLY A 466 -39.72 -1.31 2.54
CA GLY A 466 -40.09 -0.59 3.76
C GLY A 466 -40.49 -1.47 4.95
N LYS A 467 -40.43 -2.80 4.84
CA LYS A 467 -40.79 -3.72 5.94
C LYS A 467 -39.58 -4.10 6.76
N GLN A 468 -39.69 -3.99 8.09
CA GLN A 468 -38.60 -4.32 9.01
C GLN A 468 -38.58 -5.79 9.42
N VAL A 469 -39.74 -6.45 9.42
CA VAL A 469 -39.92 -7.81 9.92
C VAL A 469 -40.65 -8.66 8.89
N LEU A 470 -40.18 -9.90 8.69
CA LEU A 470 -40.78 -10.85 7.76
C LEU A 470 -41.99 -11.52 8.41
N SER A 471 -43.15 -11.43 7.77
CA SER A 471 -44.35 -12.18 8.16
C SER A 471 -44.62 -13.33 7.19
N ARG A 472 -45.39 -14.32 7.66
CA ARG A 472 -45.77 -15.49 6.85
C ARG A 472 -46.48 -15.08 5.57
N THR A 473 -47.40 -14.11 5.67
CA THR A 473 -48.16 -13.57 4.54
C THR A 473 -47.26 -12.89 3.51
N LEU A 474 -46.27 -12.11 3.97
CA LEU A 474 -45.30 -11.46 3.08
C LEU A 474 -44.42 -12.49 2.37
N LEU A 475 -43.93 -13.50 3.08
CA LEU A 475 -43.11 -14.57 2.52
C LEU A 475 -43.88 -15.35 1.44
N ASN A 476 -45.11 -15.77 1.73
CA ASN A 476 -45.96 -16.48 0.76
C ASN A 476 -46.24 -15.63 -0.48
N ARG A 477 -46.42 -14.31 -0.32
CA ARG A 477 -46.58 -13.39 -1.44
C ARG A 477 -45.31 -13.31 -2.31
N CYS A 478 -44.13 -13.28 -1.71
CA CYS A 478 -42.86 -13.30 -2.46
C CYS A 478 -42.68 -14.62 -3.23
N ILE A 479 -42.97 -15.75 -2.57
CA ILE A 479 -42.88 -17.10 -3.18
C ILE A 479 -43.86 -17.22 -4.36
N GLY A 480 -45.10 -16.72 -4.21
CA GLY A 480 -46.10 -16.75 -5.28
C GLY A 480 -45.74 -15.90 -6.51
N LEU A 481 -44.80 -14.96 -6.38
CA LEU A 481 -44.28 -14.16 -7.49
C LEU A 481 -43.03 -14.78 -8.13
N ALA A 482 -42.47 -15.84 -7.55
CA ALA A 482 -41.26 -16.48 -8.03
C ALA A 482 -41.45 -17.09 -9.43
N SER A 483 -40.45 -16.89 -10.28
CA SER A 483 -40.48 -17.32 -11.68
C SER A 483 -39.85 -18.69 -11.92
N SER A 484 -39.22 -19.29 -10.89
CA SER A 484 -38.56 -20.59 -10.99
C SER A 484 -38.55 -21.32 -9.64
N GLN A 485 -38.46 -22.65 -9.67
CA GLN A 485 -38.35 -23.48 -8.46
C GLN A 485 -37.16 -23.06 -7.59
N ARG A 486 -36.01 -22.82 -8.22
CA ARG A 486 -34.80 -22.37 -7.52
C ARG A 486 -35.03 -21.06 -6.75
N GLN A 487 -35.81 -20.14 -7.30
CA GLN A 487 -36.14 -18.89 -6.62
C GLN A 487 -37.11 -19.12 -5.45
N MET A 488 -38.10 -20.00 -5.63
CA MET A 488 -39.00 -20.41 -4.54
C MET A 488 -38.20 -21.02 -3.37
N ASP A 489 -37.26 -21.91 -3.65
CA ASP A 489 -36.43 -22.56 -2.62
C ASP A 489 -35.57 -21.53 -1.85
N LEU A 490 -34.97 -20.56 -2.56
CA LEU A 490 -34.20 -19.50 -1.94
C LEU A 490 -35.05 -18.59 -1.04
N LEU A 491 -36.29 -18.27 -1.47
CA LEU A 491 -37.23 -17.51 -0.66
C LEU A 491 -37.73 -18.32 0.55
N ALA A 492 -38.04 -19.61 0.37
CA ALA A 492 -38.47 -20.49 1.45
C ALA A 492 -37.43 -20.58 2.58
N ASN A 493 -36.13 -20.52 2.25
CA ASN A 493 -35.06 -20.46 3.26
C ASN A 493 -35.10 -19.22 4.18
N LEU A 494 -35.87 -18.18 3.82
CA LEU A 494 -36.11 -17.01 4.68
C LEU A 494 -37.14 -17.30 5.78
N GLU A 495 -37.83 -18.44 5.76
CA GLU A 495 -38.81 -18.84 6.79
C GLU A 495 -38.23 -18.78 8.22
N ARG A 496 -36.96 -19.13 8.39
CA ARG A 496 -36.26 -19.06 9.69
C ARG A 496 -36.14 -17.62 10.26
N LEU A 497 -36.43 -16.60 9.45
CA LEU A 497 -36.36 -15.18 9.81
C LEU A 497 -37.73 -14.60 10.15
N LEU A 498 -38.77 -15.42 10.23
CA LEU A 498 -40.11 -14.95 10.56
C LEU A 498 -40.15 -14.36 11.96
N ASN A 499 -40.68 -13.14 12.04
CA ASN A 499 -40.74 -12.35 13.26
C ASN A 499 -39.37 -12.03 13.89
N VAL A 500 -38.27 -12.23 13.15
CA VAL A 500 -36.92 -11.84 13.58
C VAL A 500 -36.65 -10.42 13.11
N GLN A 501 -36.10 -9.60 14.00
CA GLN A 501 -35.59 -8.28 13.66
C GLN A 501 -34.18 -8.43 13.05
N VAL A 502 -34.03 -8.01 11.80
CA VAL A 502 -32.76 -8.10 11.08
C VAL A 502 -31.92 -6.86 11.37
N THR A 503 -30.66 -7.05 11.76
CA THR A 503 -29.67 -5.98 11.93
C THR A 503 -28.60 -6.08 10.84
N VAL A 504 -28.11 -4.93 10.36
CA VAL A 504 -27.06 -4.88 9.32
C VAL A 504 -25.71 -4.86 10.02
N ASP A 505 -25.22 -6.04 10.36
CA ASP A 505 -23.89 -6.20 10.94
C ASP A 505 -23.30 -7.56 10.58
N ASP A 506 -22.00 -7.68 10.82
CA ASP A 506 -21.22 -8.86 10.49
C ASP A 506 -21.62 -10.09 11.31
N GLU A 507 -22.07 -9.89 12.56
CA GLU A 507 -22.44 -10.93 13.51
C GLU A 507 -23.76 -11.59 13.09
N PHE A 508 -24.77 -10.78 12.77
CA PHE A 508 -26.04 -11.26 12.23
C PHE A 508 -25.85 -12.00 10.91
N ALA A 509 -25.01 -11.46 10.00
CA ALA A 509 -24.72 -12.12 8.73
C ALA A 509 -24.09 -13.52 8.89
N GLU A 510 -23.31 -13.72 9.96
CA GLU A 510 -22.72 -15.02 10.32
C GLU A 510 -23.74 -15.96 10.97
N GLU A 511 -24.57 -15.43 11.88
CA GLU A 511 -25.68 -16.16 12.50
C GLU A 511 -26.60 -16.73 11.41
N VAL A 512 -26.90 -15.93 10.39
CA VAL A 512 -27.73 -16.34 9.27
C VAL A 512 -26.99 -17.13 8.18
N ARG A 513 -25.71 -17.48 8.40
CA ARG A 513 -24.90 -18.36 7.54
C ARG A 513 -24.87 -17.93 6.06
N LEU A 514 -24.83 -16.62 5.79
CA LEU A 514 -24.62 -16.12 4.43
C LEU A 514 -23.23 -16.52 3.93
N ARG A 515 -23.12 -16.85 2.63
CA ARG A 515 -21.79 -16.99 2.00
C ARG A 515 -21.11 -15.63 1.94
N ASN A 516 -19.77 -15.61 1.87
CA ASN A 516 -18.99 -14.36 1.84
C ASN A 516 -19.49 -13.33 0.79
N ALA A 517 -19.86 -13.76 -0.41
CA ALA A 517 -20.39 -12.85 -1.44
C ALA A 517 -21.78 -12.29 -1.09
N GLU A 518 -22.64 -13.11 -0.46
CA GLU A 518 -23.98 -12.73 -0.02
C GLU A 518 -23.89 -11.78 1.17
N LYS A 519 -23.04 -12.09 2.16
CA LYS A 519 -22.75 -11.24 3.32
C LYS A 519 -22.32 -9.84 2.87
N ARG A 520 -21.34 -9.72 1.96
CA ARG A 520 -20.89 -8.40 1.48
C ARG A 520 -22.00 -7.64 0.74
N LEU A 521 -22.82 -8.32 -0.06
CA LEU A 521 -23.93 -7.66 -0.73
C LEU A 521 -25.01 -7.21 0.26
N PHE A 522 -25.29 -8.01 1.29
CA PHE A 522 -26.20 -7.64 2.37
C PHE A 522 -25.75 -6.35 3.05
N LEU A 523 -24.47 -6.26 3.40
CA LEU A 523 -23.86 -5.06 3.99
C LEU A 523 -23.98 -3.84 3.06
N VAL A 524 -23.60 -3.96 1.78
CA VAL A 524 -23.73 -2.86 0.79
C VAL A 524 -25.17 -2.36 0.67
N LEU A 525 -26.14 -3.27 0.55
CA LEU A 525 -27.56 -2.90 0.42
C LEU A 525 -28.14 -2.36 1.73
N GLY A 526 -27.61 -2.80 2.86
CA GLY A 526 -27.92 -2.28 4.18
C GLY A 526 -27.31 -0.90 4.47
N GLY A 527 -26.44 -0.39 3.57
CA GLY A 527 -25.85 0.94 3.67
C GLY A 527 -24.44 0.97 4.27
N GLU A 528 -23.81 -0.19 4.47
CA GLU A 528 -22.44 -0.28 4.99
C GLU A 528 -21.39 -0.06 3.89
N ASP A 529 -20.32 0.63 4.24
CA ASP A 529 -19.24 1.02 3.32
C ASP A 529 -18.23 -0.14 3.10
N VAL A 530 -18.69 -1.17 2.40
CA VAL A 530 -17.87 -2.34 2.04
C VAL A 530 -17.73 -2.49 0.52
N LEU A 531 -16.59 -3.03 0.08
CA LEU A 531 -16.35 -3.24 -1.35
C LEU A 531 -16.82 -4.63 -1.80
N LEU A 532 -17.29 -4.77 -3.03
CA LEU A 532 -17.62 -6.06 -3.62
C LEU A 532 -16.43 -6.61 -4.41
N ARG A 533 -15.99 -7.82 -4.05
CA ARG A 533 -14.89 -8.53 -4.72
C ARG A 533 -15.43 -9.44 -5.80
N ASN A 534 -15.79 -8.86 -6.93
CA ASN A 534 -16.27 -9.63 -8.06
C ASN A 534 -15.66 -9.13 -9.38
N GLN A 535 -15.54 -10.07 -10.33
CA GLN A 535 -14.92 -9.85 -11.63
C GLN A 535 -15.62 -8.76 -12.47
N ALA A 536 -16.93 -8.60 -12.29
CA ALA A 536 -17.70 -7.60 -13.01
C ALA A 536 -17.38 -6.17 -12.54
N CYS A 537 -17.23 -5.98 -11.23
CA CYS A 537 -16.80 -4.72 -10.64
C CYS A 537 -15.36 -4.39 -11.02
N PHE A 538 -14.44 -5.36 -10.97
CA PHE A 538 -13.06 -5.15 -11.40
C PHE A 538 -12.99 -4.70 -12.86
N ARG A 539 -13.75 -5.36 -13.76
CA ARG A 539 -13.79 -4.96 -15.18
C ARG A 539 -14.33 -3.56 -15.41
N VAL A 540 -15.41 -3.16 -14.71
CA VAL A 540 -15.91 -1.79 -14.80
C VAL A 540 -14.82 -0.80 -14.40
N ALA A 541 -14.15 -1.07 -13.27
CA ALA A 541 -13.11 -0.19 -12.76
C ALA A 541 -11.90 -0.13 -13.68
N ALA A 542 -11.37 -1.29 -14.09
CA ALA A 542 -10.23 -1.40 -14.98
C ALA A 542 -10.46 -0.71 -16.33
N ARG A 543 -11.60 -0.96 -16.99
CA ARG A 543 -11.94 -0.32 -18.27
C ARG A 543 -12.14 1.19 -18.16
N THR A 544 -12.75 1.65 -17.07
CA THR A 544 -12.97 3.09 -16.84
C THR A 544 -11.63 3.80 -16.67
N LEU A 545 -10.79 3.27 -15.78
CA LEU A 545 -9.49 3.84 -15.40
C LEU A 545 -8.36 3.52 -16.40
N GLY A 546 -8.60 2.66 -17.38
CA GLY A 546 -7.59 2.26 -18.37
C GLY A 546 -6.50 1.32 -17.85
N THR A 547 -6.82 0.49 -16.85
CA THR A 547 -5.87 -0.48 -16.28
C THR A 547 -6.18 -1.90 -16.79
N GLU A 548 -5.23 -2.81 -16.61
CA GLU A 548 -5.40 -4.25 -16.89
C GLU A 548 -5.70 -5.07 -15.61
N SER A 549 -6.22 -4.43 -14.57
CA SER A 549 -6.30 -5.01 -13.23
C SER A 549 -7.40 -6.06 -13.06
N ASP A 550 -8.27 -6.21 -14.05
CA ASP A 550 -9.32 -7.22 -14.09
C ASP A 550 -8.84 -8.57 -14.66
N GLN A 551 -7.57 -8.72 -15.03
CA GLN A 551 -7.03 -10.02 -15.48
C GLN A 551 -6.75 -11.00 -14.32
N ARG A 552 -6.54 -12.28 -14.64
CA ARG A 552 -6.17 -13.32 -13.65
C ARG A 552 -4.89 -12.91 -12.90
N ASN A 553 -4.83 -13.17 -11.60
CA ASN A 553 -3.72 -12.87 -10.67
C ASN A 553 -3.51 -11.39 -10.28
N LYS A 554 -4.36 -10.45 -10.73
CA LYS A 554 -4.27 -9.01 -10.37
C LYS A 554 -5.33 -8.55 -9.35
N TYR A 555 -5.88 -9.48 -8.54
CA TYR A 555 -6.99 -9.21 -7.60
C TYR A 555 -6.78 -8.00 -6.66
N SER A 556 -5.57 -7.81 -6.13
CA SER A 556 -5.26 -6.67 -5.26
C SER A 556 -5.31 -5.34 -6.00
N HIS A 557 -4.87 -5.32 -7.26
CA HIS A 557 -4.96 -4.14 -8.14
C HIS A 557 -6.41 -3.88 -8.55
N GLY A 558 -7.16 -4.93 -8.90
CA GLY A 558 -8.58 -4.80 -9.27
C GLY A 558 -9.43 -4.25 -8.11
N LEU A 559 -9.14 -4.68 -6.87
CA LEU A 559 -9.84 -4.16 -5.70
C LEU A 559 -9.47 -2.70 -5.41
N LEU A 560 -8.23 -2.30 -5.67
CA LEU A 560 -7.79 -0.90 -5.56
C LEU A 560 -8.50 0.00 -6.58
N ASP A 561 -8.67 -0.46 -7.82
CA ASP A 561 -9.39 0.30 -8.85
C ASP A 561 -10.87 0.46 -8.50
N VAL A 562 -11.49 -0.60 -7.95
CA VAL A 562 -12.84 -0.49 -7.39
C VAL A 562 -12.88 0.48 -6.22
N ALA A 563 -11.89 0.43 -5.31
CA ALA A 563 -11.79 1.36 -4.19
C ALA A 563 -11.72 2.82 -4.64
N ARG A 564 -10.95 3.12 -5.71
CA ARG A 564 -10.84 4.46 -6.31
C ARG A 564 -12.20 4.95 -6.85
N LEU A 565 -12.90 4.12 -7.64
CA LEU A 565 -14.21 4.50 -8.20
C LEU A 565 -15.32 4.56 -7.14
N VAL A 566 -15.25 3.75 -6.08
CA VAL A 566 -16.26 3.73 -5.03
C VAL A 566 -16.05 4.85 -4.01
N GLY A 567 -14.81 5.31 -3.77
CA GLY A 567 -14.53 6.22 -2.66
C GLY A 567 -14.99 5.63 -1.31
N SER A 568 -15.22 6.44 -0.28
CA SER A 568 -15.72 6.07 1.03
C SER A 568 -16.96 6.89 1.42
N GLY A 569 -17.44 6.69 2.65
CA GLY A 569 -18.48 7.51 3.26
C GLY A 569 -19.91 7.15 2.82
N PRO A 570 -20.91 8.00 3.14
CA PRO A 570 -22.33 7.63 3.06
C PRO A 570 -22.85 7.30 1.65
N LYS A 571 -22.10 7.66 0.60
CA LYS A 571 -22.46 7.38 -0.81
C LYS A 571 -21.72 6.19 -1.40
N ALA A 572 -20.66 5.70 -0.76
CA ALA A 572 -19.92 4.53 -1.23
C ALA A 572 -20.80 3.28 -1.43
N PRO A 573 -21.75 2.93 -0.53
CA PRO A 573 -22.64 1.79 -0.75
C PRO A 573 -23.48 1.94 -2.02
N THR A 574 -23.93 3.17 -2.32
CA THR A 574 -24.70 3.47 -3.54
C THR A 574 -23.84 3.30 -4.80
N ARG A 575 -22.62 3.84 -4.80
CA ARG A 575 -21.66 3.70 -5.90
C ARG A 575 -21.26 2.24 -6.12
N MET A 576 -21.06 1.49 -5.04
CA MET A 576 -20.75 0.07 -5.11
C MET A 576 -21.90 -0.75 -5.71
N ALA A 577 -23.15 -0.45 -5.31
CA ALA A 577 -24.33 -1.06 -5.91
C ALA A 577 -24.45 -0.72 -7.41
N ALA A 578 -24.14 0.53 -7.79
CA ALA A 578 -24.14 0.98 -9.18
C ALA A 578 -23.12 0.22 -10.04
N ILE A 579 -21.85 0.19 -9.61
CA ILE A 579 -20.77 -0.53 -10.29
C ILE A 579 -21.11 -2.01 -10.46
N ARG A 580 -21.70 -2.64 -9.43
CA ARG A 580 -22.15 -4.04 -9.52
C ARG A 580 -23.17 -4.25 -10.63
N LEU A 581 -24.20 -3.40 -10.71
CA LEU A 581 -25.22 -3.50 -11.74
C LEU A 581 -24.66 -3.22 -13.13
N LEU A 582 -23.86 -2.15 -13.27
CA LEU A 582 -23.16 -1.81 -14.51
C LEU A 582 -22.33 -2.98 -15.02
N GLY A 583 -21.52 -3.60 -14.15
CA GLY A 583 -20.70 -4.74 -14.54
C GLY A 583 -21.52 -5.96 -14.95
N SER A 584 -22.73 -6.12 -14.41
CA SER A 584 -23.59 -7.26 -14.76
C SER A 584 -24.42 -7.05 -16.04
N GLN A 585 -24.77 -5.81 -16.39
CA GLN A 585 -25.74 -5.53 -17.45
C GLN A 585 -25.28 -4.60 -18.56
N VAL A 586 -24.30 -3.75 -18.30
CA VAL A 586 -23.88 -2.67 -19.19
C VAL A 586 -22.46 -2.92 -19.68
N CYS A 587 -21.50 -2.94 -18.76
CA CYS A 587 -20.10 -3.24 -19.04
C CYS A 587 -19.84 -4.75 -18.95
N THR A 588 -20.48 -5.52 -19.82
CA THR A 588 -20.32 -6.99 -19.90
C THR A 588 -18.97 -7.35 -20.55
N ALA A 589 -18.54 -8.61 -20.39
CA ALA A 589 -17.29 -9.08 -20.99
C ALA A 589 -17.39 -9.17 -22.52
N ARG A 590 -18.54 -9.59 -23.04
CA ARG A 590 -18.85 -9.76 -24.47
C ARG A 590 -20.02 -8.82 -24.79
N ALA A 591 -19.82 -7.85 -25.66
CA ALA A 591 -20.79 -6.80 -26.04
C ALA A 591 -21.18 -5.80 -24.92
N PRO A 592 -20.26 -4.96 -24.44
CA PRO A 592 -20.60 -3.87 -23.54
C PRO A 592 -21.46 -2.80 -24.26
N ARG A 593 -22.44 -2.26 -23.56
CA ARG A 593 -23.29 -1.14 -24.03
C ARG A 593 -22.74 0.19 -23.52
N CYS A 594 -21.63 0.65 -24.11
CA CYS A 594 -20.94 1.86 -23.65
C CYS A 594 -21.80 3.12 -23.76
N ASP A 595 -22.66 3.20 -24.77
CA ASP A 595 -23.66 4.26 -24.98
C ASP A 595 -24.62 4.42 -23.79
N ALA A 596 -24.97 3.33 -23.11
CA ALA A 596 -25.84 3.32 -21.94
C ALA A 596 -25.07 3.45 -20.60
N CYS A 597 -23.75 3.61 -20.63
CA CYS A 597 -22.91 3.66 -19.43
C CYS A 597 -22.74 5.11 -18.94
N PRO A 598 -23.05 5.42 -17.66
CA PRO A 598 -22.90 6.78 -17.12
C PRO A 598 -21.44 7.25 -17.06
N LEU A 599 -20.49 6.33 -17.23
CA LEU A 599 -19.05 6.61 -17.21
C LEU A 599 -18.47 6.87 -18.61
N VAL A 600 -19.27 6.77 -19.68
CA VAL A 600 -18.78 6.74 -21.07
C VAL A 600 -17.90 7.92 -21.44
N ALA A 601 -18.30 9.14 -21.04
CA ALA A 601 -17.57 10.37 -21.35
C ALA A 601 -16.14 10.37 -20.79
N HIS A 602 -15.91 9.60 -19.73
CA HIS A 602 -14.66 9.51 -18.98
C HIS A 602 -14.23 8.05 -18.85
N CYS A 603 -14.48 7.20 -19.86
CA CYS A 603 -14.07 5.80 -19.84
C CYS A 603 -12.97 5.58 -20.87
N THR A 604 -11.79 5.16 -20.42
CA THR A 604 -10.63 4.94 -21.31
C THR A 604 -10.94 3.88 -22.37
N TYR A 605 -11.60 2.79 -21.99
CA TYR A 605 -12.02 1.75 -22.93
C TYR A 605 -12.96 2.28 -24.03
N ALA A 606 -13.94 3.12 -23.67
CA ALA A 606 -14.90 3.66 -24.64
C ALA A 606 -14.24 4.61 -25.64
N ARG A 607 -13.32 5.47 -25.16
CA ARG A 607 -12.55 6.37 -26.03
C ARG A 607 -11.62 5.61 -26.97
N GLY A 608 -10.98 4.53 -26.50
CA GLY A 608 -10.12 3.68 -27.34
C GLY A 608 -10.87 2.90 -28.42
N THR A 609 -12.17 2.63 -28.23
CA THR A 609 -13.00 1.97 -29.25
C THR A 609 -13.48 2.91 -30.37
N GLU A 610 -13.44 4.23 -30.19
CA GLU A 610 -13.78 5.19 -31.26
C GLU A 610 -12.70 5.31 -32.36
N THR A 611 -11.47 4.89 -32.06
CA THR A 611 -10.31 4.89 -32.97
C THR A 611 -10.11 3.60 -33.76
N LEU A 612 -10.95 2.58 -33.54
CA LEU A 612 -10.89 1.32 -34.31
C LEU A 612 -11.83 1.44 -35.52
N ASP A 613 -11.25 1.43 -36.71
CA ASP A 613 -11.97 1.41 -37.98
C ASP A 613 -12.95 0.21 -37.98
N PRO A 614 -14.27 0.43 -38.12
CA PRO A 614 -15.26 -0.64 -38.11
C PRO A 614 -15.13 -1.63 -39.29
N THR A 615 -14.19 -1.42 -40.22
CA THR A 615 -13.92 -2.35 -41.32
C THR A 615 -12.93 -3.48 -40.98
N LEU A 616 -12.23 -3.43 -39.84
CA LEU A 616 -11.37 -4.52 -39.37
C LEU A 616 -12.19 -5.47 -38.49
N GLY A 617 -12.64 -6.58 -39.09
CA GLY A 617 -13.35 -7.64 -38.39
C GLY A 617 -12.44 -8.30 -37.34
N LEU A 618 -12.92 -8.38 -36.10
CA LEU A 618 -12.25 -9.16 -35.05
C LEU A 618 -12.44 -10.66 -35.31
N ASP A 619 -11.35 -11.43 -35.19
CA ASP A 619 -11.44 -12.89 -35.18
C ASP A 619 -12.21 -13.40 -33.94
N PRO A 620 -12.65 -14.67 -33.90
CA PRO A 620 -13.38 -15.24 -32.76
C PRO A 620 -12.63 -15.20 -31.42
N ASN A 621 -11.32 -14.88 -31.44
CA ASN A 621 -10.45 -14.81 -30.27
C ASN A 621 -10.12 -13.35 -29.86
N GLY A 622 -10.60 -12.34 -30.59
CA GLY A 622 -10.43 -10.93 -30.26
C GLY A 622 -9.06 -10.37 -30.61
N HIS A 623 -8.37 -10.94 -31.60
CA HIS A 623 -7.18 -10.31 -32.18
C HIS A 623 -7.58 -9.43 -33.37
N VAL A 624 -6.93 -8.26 -33.48
CA VAL A 624 -7.04 -7.37 -34.64
C VAL A 624 -6.13 -7.96 -35.73
N GLU A 625 -6.67 -8.23 -36.93
CA GLU A 625 -5.86 -8.57 -38.11
C GLU A 625 -5.00 -7.40 -38.57
#